data_AF-A0A968FRC6-F1
#
_entry.id   AF-A0A968FRC6-F1
#
_cell.length_a   1.000
_cell.length_b   1.000
_cell.length_c   1.000
_cell.angle_alpha   90.00
_cell.angle_beta   90.00
_cell.angle_gamma   90.00
#
_symmetry.space_group_name_H-M   'P 1'
#
loop_
_entity.id
_entity.type
_entity.pdbx_description
1 polymer ?
#
loop_
_entity_poly.entity_id
_entity_poly.type
_entity_poly.pdbx_seq_one_letter_code
_entity_poly.pdbx_strand_id
1 'polypeptide(L)'
;MFEEPFRWMEAISTRHSYVREKLQKGQPVIAVPYKEGAMILGFAPQPGKIFEVYDRIAMGGLGHPADVERLRMSLLDMAHLEGFNRSAQDVTIVRMLQ
;
A
#
# COMPACT_ATOMS: atom_id res chain seq x y z
N MET A 1 -11.97 -38.81 0.43
CA MET A 1 -12.05 -37.56 -0.36
C MET A 1 -12.62 -36.44 0.53
N PHE A 2 -11.82 -36.01 1.51
CA PHE A 2 -12.11 -34.88 2.41
C PHE A 2 -10.85 -34.01 2.63
N GLU A 3 -9.74 -34.31 1.95
CA GLU A 3 -8.45 -33.65 2.19
C GLU A 3 -8.34 -32.29 1.51
N GLU A 4 -8.99 -32.08 0.37
CA GLU A 4 -8.83 -30.85 -0.41
C GLU A 4 -9.28 -29.57 0.31
N PRO A 5 -10.46 -29.53 0.99
CA PRO A 5 -10.86 -28.34 1.75
C PRO A 5 -9.93 -28.06 2.94
N PHE A 6 -9.42 -29.10 3.59
CA PHE A 6 -8.51 -28.96 4.73
C PHE A 6 -7.15 -28.40 4.29
N ARG A 7 -6.59 -28.93 3.20
CA ARG A 7 -5.31 -28.45 2.63
C ARG A 7 -5.40 -27.00 2.16
N TRP A 8 -6.55 -26.56 1.65
CA TRP A 8 -6.78 -25.16 1.30
C TRP A 8 -6.75 -24.25 2.52
N MET A 9 -7.47 -24.61 3.58
CA MET A 9 -7.48 -23.82 4.83
C MET A 9 -6.09 -23.75 5.46
N GLU A 10 -5.35 -24.86 5.47
CA GLU A 10 -3.98 -24.93 5.98
C GLU A 10 -3.02 -24.06 5.16
N ALA A 11 -3.14 -24.07 3.82
CA ALA A 11 -2.35 -23.22 2.94
C ALA A 11 -2.63 -21.72 3.16
N ILE A 12 -3.90 -21.33 3.35
CA ILE A 12 -4.27 -19.95 3.69
C ILE A 12 -3.68 -19.56 5.03
N SER A 13 -3.85 -20.39 6.07
CA SER A 13 -3.30 -20.15 7.40
C SER A 13 -1.79 -19.95 7.35
N THR A 14 -1.09 -20.83 6.62
CA THR A 14 0.37 -20.77 6.44
C THR A 14 0.80 -19.45 5.80
N ARG A 15 0.14 -19.03 4.71
CA ARG A 15 0.45 -17.74 4.04
C ARG A 15 0.15 -16.55 4.93
N HIS A 16 -0.97 -16.56 5.64
CA HIS A 16 -1.36 -15.50 6.56
C HIS A 16 -0.32 -15.34 7.69
N SER A 17 0.07 -16.44 8.34
CA SER A 17 1.09 -16.43 9.39
C SER A 17 2.44 -15.93 8.87
N TYR A 18 2.87 -16.40 7.69
CA TYR A 18 4.09 -15.93 7.05
C TYR A 18 4.09 -14.41 6.79
N VAL A 19 3.00 -13.86 6.24
CA VAL A 19 2.88 -12.41 6.01
C VAL A 19 2.89 -11.66 7.33
N ARG A 20 2.12 -12.12 8.32
CA ARG A 20 2.02 -11.50 9.64
C ARG A 20 3.38 -11.43 10.35
N GLU A 21 4.12 -12.53 10.38
CA GLU A 21 5.46 -12.58 10.99
C GLU A 21 6.45 -11.65 10.31
N LYS A 22 6.40 -11.54 8.98
CA LYS A 22 7.24 -10.60 8.23
C LYS A 22 6.88 -9.14 8.52
N LEU A 23 5.59 -8.82 8.55
CA LEU A 23 5.12 -7.46 8.84
C LEU A 23 5.45 -7.04 10.28
N GLN A 24 5.34 -7.95 11.25
CA GLN A 24 5.68 -7.68 12.66
C GLN A 24 7.13 -7.22 12.87
N LYS A 25 8.06 -7.66 12.02
CA LYS A 25 9.48 -7.26 12.09
C LYS A 25 9.78 -5.98 11.31
N GLY A 26 8.82 -5.47 10.54
CA GLY A 26 9.02 -4.29 9.71
C GLY A 26 8.94 -2.99 10.51
N GLN A 27 9.76 -2.00 10.14
CA GLN A 27 9.63 -0.66 10.75
C GLN A 27 8.36 0.03 10.22
N PRO A 28 7.52 0.58 11.11
CA PRO A 28 6.21 1.10 10.73
C PRO A 28 6.30 2.38 9.90
N VAL A 29 5.17 2.72 9.31
CA VAL A 29 4.86 4.04 8.75
C VAL A 29 3.58 4.53 9.42
N ILE A 30 3.57 5.77 9.89
CA ILE A 30 2.43 6.35 10.60
C ILE A 30 1.96 7.58 9.83
N ALA A 31 0.65 7.70 9.59
CA ALA A 31 0.04 8.88 9.00
C ALA A 31 -0.95 9.49 10.01
N VAL A 32 -0.86 10.80 10.21
CA VAL A 32 -1.73 11.54 11.15
C VAL A 32 -2.30 12.77 10.43
N PRO A 33 -3.63 12.94 10.39
CA PRO A 33 -4.23 14.17 9.87
C PRO A 33 -4.02 15.33 10.85
N TYR A 34 -3.87 16.53 10.31
CA TYR A 34 -3.81 17.77 11.08
C TYR A 34 -4.49 18.91 10.30
N LYS A 35 -4.55 20.11 10.89
CA LYS A 35 -5.38 21.20 10.35
C LYS A 35 -5.01 21.59 8.91
N GLU A 36 -3.72 21.59 8.57
CA GLU A 36 -3.23 21.99 7.25
C GLU A 36 -2.95 20.80 6.31
N GLY A 37 -3.30 19.57 6.68
CA GLY A 37 -3.15 18.39 5.80
C GLY A 37 -2.92 17.07 6.55
N ALA A 38 -1.91 16.31 6.13
CA ALA A 38 -1.50 15.06 6.76
C ALA A 38 0.02 14.99 6.93
N MET A 39 0.47 14.45 8.05
CA MET A 39 1.88 14.16 8.31
C MET A 39 2.10 12.66 8.19
N ILE A 40 3.09 12.25 7.39
CA ILE A 40 3.49 10.84 7.25
C ILE A 40 4.92 10.69 7.77
N LEU A 41 5.11 9.76 8.72
CA LEU A 41 6.37 9.49 9.40
C LEU A 41 6.81 8.05 9.13
N GLY A 42 8.03 7.89 8.62
CA GLY A 42 8.67 6.60 8.43
C GLY A 42 9.80 6.43 9.43
N PHE A 43 9.93 5.24 10.01
CA PHE A 43 10.98 4.94 11.00
C PHE A 43 12.20 4.25 10.39
N ALA A 44 12.32 4.30 9.06
CA ALA A 44 13.42 3.67 8.33
C ALA A 44 14.62 4.63 8.23
N PRO A 45 15.86 4.13 8.42
CA PRO A 45 17.07 4.93 8.26
C PRO A 45 17.35 5.29 6.80
N GLN A 46 16.72 4.57 5.85
CA GLN A 46 16.82 4.85 4.42
C GLN A 46 15.47 5.33 3.87
N PRO A 47 15.47 6.28 2.92
CA PRO A 47 14.29 6.64 2.14
C PRO A 47 13.67 5.42 1.44
N GLY A 48 12.37 5.48 1.11
CA GLY A 48 11.72 4.43 0.30
C GLY A 48 10.54 3.72 0.97
N LYS A 49 9.90 4.35 1.95
CA LYS A 49 8.61 3.87 2.49
C LYS A 49 7.46 4.86 2.31
N ILE A 50 7.77 6.09 1.95
CA ILE A 50 6.80 7.18 1.77
C ILE A 50 7.06 7.76 0.38
N PHE A 51 6.00 7.87 -0.40
CA PHE A 51 6.05 8.28 -1.79
C PHE A 51 4.92 9.23 -2.10
N GLU A 52 5.20 10.24 -2.91
CA GLU A 52 4.16 11.02 -3.58
C GLU A 52 3.54 10.16 -4.69
N VAL A 53 2.21 10.21 -4.81
CA VAL A 53 1.45 9.55 -5.86
C VAL A 53 0.80 10.58 -6.78
N TYR A 54 0.26 11.67 -6.22
CA TYR A 54 -0.36 12.75 -6.97
C TYR A 54 -0.46 14.02 -6.11
N ASP A 55 -0.90 15.15 -6.69
CA ASP A 55 -0.96 16.48 -6.07
C ASP A 55 -1.44 16.51 -4.60
N ARG A 56 -2.38 15.64 -4.22
CA ARG A 56 -2.95 15.55 -2.87
C ARG A 56 -2.97 14.13 -2.31
N ILE A 57 -2.12 13.26 -2.84
CA ILE A 57 -2.11 11.83 -2.52
C ILE A 57 -0.68 11.37 -2.31
N ALA A 58 -0.42 10.80 -1.13
CA ALA A 58 0.83 10.15 -0.81
C ALA A 58 0.56 8.72 -0.32
N MET A 59 1.54 7.85 -0.54
CA MET A 59 1.51 6.44 -0.14
C MET A 59 2.59 6.19 0.91
N GLY A 60 2.19 5.55 2.01
CA GLY A 60 3.10 4.93 2.97
C GLY A 60 2.95 3.41 2.91
N GLY A 61 4.06 2.66 2.86
CA GLY A 61 4.02 1.20 2.69
C GLY A 61 4.90 0.43 3.68
N LEU A 62 4.39 -0.71 4.15
CA LEU A 62 5.15 -1.71 4.90
C LEU A 62 5.02 -3.07 4.22
N GLY A 63 6.15 -3.72 3.95
CA GLY A 63 6.17 -5.02 3.29
C GLY A 63 7.54 -5.30 2.66
N HIS A 64 7.56 -6.28 1.77
CA HIS A 64 8.74 -6.52 0.94
C HIS A 64 8.93 -5.34 -0.03
N PRO A 65 10.16 -4.79 -0.21
CA PRO A 65 10.37 -3.61 -1.03
C PRO A 65 9.82 -3.72 -2.46
N ALA A 66 9.99 -4.89 -3.10
CA ALA A 66 9.48 -5.11 -4.46
C ALA A 66 7.95 -5.08 -4.53
N ASP A 67 7.25 -5.55 -3.49
CA ASP A 67 5.79 -5.55 -3.45
C ASP A 67 5.25 -4.13 -3.24
N VAL A 68 5.89 -3.37 -2.35
CA VAL A 68 5.55 -1.95 -2.10
C VAL A 68 5.78 -1.12 -3.36
N GLU A 69 6.90 -1.34 -4.04
CA GLU A 69 7.22 -0.65 -5.29
C GLU A 69 6.24 -1.00 -6.41
N ARG A 70 5.83 -2.27 -6.50
CA ARG A 70 4.81 -2.70 -7.46
C ARG A 70 3.47 -1.99 -7.22
N LEU A 71 3.05 -1.89 -5.96
CA LEU A 71 1.83 -1.16 -5.60
C LEU A 71 1.95 0.34 -5.91
N ARG A 72 3.11 0.93 -5.68
CA ARG A 72 3.39 2.33 -6.03
C ARG A 72 3.25 2.58 -7.53
N MET A 73 3.84 1.71 -8.36
CA MET A 73 3.71 1.80 -9.82
C MET A 73 2.24 1.73 -10.25
N SER A 74 1.48 0.76 -9.72
CA SER A 74 0.05 0.64 -10.05
C SER A 74 -0.76 1.88 -9.67
N LEU A 75 -0.50 2.46 -8.50
CA LEU A 75 -1.18 3.70 -8.08
C LEU A 75 -0.81 4.90 -8.96
N LEU A 76 0.46 5.02 -9.36
CA LEU A 76 0.90 6.07 -10.27
C LEU A 76 0.24 5.95 -11.64
N ASP A 77 0.18 4.74 -12.20
CA ASP A 77 -0.46 4.49 -13.48
C ASP A 77 -1.94 4.84 -13.43
N MET A 78 -2.65 4.43 -12.37
CA MET A 78 -4.06 4.78 -12.15
C MET A 78 -4.25 6.29 -12.00
N ALA A 79 -3.40 6.98 -11.23
CA ALA A 79 -3.46 8.42 -11.03
C ALA A 79 -3.32 9.18 -12.35
N HIS A 80 -2.31 8.81 -13.14
CA HIS A 80 -2.03 9.46 -14.41
C HIS A 80 -3.12 9.18 -15.44
N LEU A 81 -3.63 7.95 -15.51
CA LEU A 81 -4.73 7.62 -16.41
C LEU A 81 -6.00 8.39 -16.07
N GLU A 82 -6.38 8.48 -14.79
CA GLU A 82 -7.58 9.23 -14.38
C GLU A 82 -7.40 10.73 -14.62
N GLY A 83 -6.24 11.28 -14.27
CA GLY A 83 -5.93 12.69 -14.48
C GLY A 83 -5.90 13.08 -15.95
N PHE A 84 -5.40 12.20 -16.81
CA PHE A 84 -5.36 12.40 -18.27
C PHE A 84 -6.74 12.27 -18.92
N ASN A 85 -7.51 11.25 -18.55
CA ASN A 85 -8.83 10.99 -19.14
C ASN A 85 -9.89 12.00 -18.70
N ARG A 86 -9.68 12.66 -17.55
CA ARG A 86 -10.61 13.65 -16.99
C ARG A 86 -9.86 14.94 -16.66
N SER A 87 -9.46 15.11 -15.41
CA SER A 87 -8.72 16.27 -14.95
C SER A 87 -7.90 15.91 -13.71
N ALA A 88 -6.88 16.71 -13.43
CA ALA A 88 -6.09 16.57 -12.20
C ALA A 88 -6.95 16.66 -10.92
N GLN A 89 -8.05 17.40 -10.96
CA GLN A 89 -8.95 17.57 -9.80
C GLN A 89 -9.83 16.33 -9.54
N ASP A 90 -10.02 15.47 -10.55
CA ASP A 90 -10.83 14.26 -10.43
C ASP A 90 -10.06 13.09 -9.79
N VAL A 91 -8.73 13.21 -9.68
CA VAL A 91 -7.87 12.19 -9.08
C VAL A 91 -8.05 12.19 -7.56
N THR A 92 -8.72 11.16 -7.05
CA THR A 92 -9.04 11.02 -5.62
C THR A 92 -8.72 9.60 -5.12
N ILE A 93 -8.42 9.47 -3.82
CA ILE A 93 -8.08 8.17 -3.20
C ILE A 93 -9.21 7.15 -3.41
N VAL A 94 -10.48 7.58 -3.33
CA VAL A 94 -11.63 6.69 -3.51
C VAL A 94 -11.59 6.01 -4.89
N ARG A 95 -11.21 6.75 -5.94
CA ARG A 95 -11.12 6.21 -7.31
C ARG A 95 -9.91 5.30 -7.51
N MET A 96 -8.84 5.50 -6.76
CA MET A 96 -7.66 4.62 -6.79
C MET A 96 -7.90 3.25 -6.13
N LEU A 97 -8.98 3.10 -5.36
CA LEU A 97 -9.30 1.88 -4.63
C LEU A 97 -10.40 1.05 -5.29
N GLN A 98 -10.91 1.47 -6.46
CA GLN A 98 -11.91 0.74 -7.26
C GLN A 98 -11.23 -0.15 -8.30
#